data_AF-A0A938VQL9-F1
#
_entry.id   AF-A0A938VQL9-F1
#
_cell.length_a   1.000
_cell.length_b   1.000
_cell.length_c   1.000
_cell.angle_alpha   90.00
_cell.angle_beta   90.00
_cell.angle_gamma   90.00
#
_symmetry.space_group_name_H-M   'P 1'
#
loop_
_entity.id
_entity.type
_entity.pdbx_description
1 polymer ?
#
loop_
_entity_poly.entity_id
_entity_poly.type
_entity_poly.pdbx_seq_one_letter_code
_entity_poly.pdbx_strand_id
1 'polypeptide(L)'
;MDDAERQLLAARAIIPDDGYILATLSDVCTAQVRGTDAEACYSGAVELEPFNAETRIKLAQRLLETHRADAAADLLQQVVDSTPTMPPPERASALAFLGIARLEQGDRERACAALRQSLAFDPNQPVLRSLVERLAGSVAA
;
A
#
# COMPACT_ATOMS: atom_id res chain seq x y z
N MET A 1 -17.64 -12.44 -13.79
CA MET A 1 -18.08 -12.54 -12.40
C MET A 1 -17.76 -13.95 -11.95
N ASP A 2 -16.61 -14.12 -11.30
CA ASP A 2 -16.19 -15.41 -10.75
C ASP A 2 -17.09 -15.79 -9.56
N ASP A 3 -17.25 -17.08 -9.30
CA ASP A 3 -18.08 -17.56 -8.19
C ASP A 3 -17.58 -17.04 -6.82
N ALA A 4 -16.28 -16.79 -6.67
CA ALA A 4 -15.69 -16.20 -5.47
C ALA A 4 -16.21 -14.77 -5.21
N GLU A 5 -16.29 -13.94 -6.25
CA GLU A 5 -16.81 -12.56 -6.16
C GLU A 5 -18.29 -12.57 -5.74
N ARG A 6 -19.09 -13.47 -6.33
CA ARG A 6 -20.51 -13.60 -6.02
C ARG A 6 -20.73 -14.03 -4.56
N GLN A 7 -19.93 -14.97 -4.07
CA GLN A 7 -20.00 -15.43 -2.68
C GLN A 7 -19.59 -14.34 -1.69
N LEU A 8 -18.56 -13.56 -2.01
CA LEU A 8 -18.12 -12.48 -1.15
C LEU A 8 -19.10 -11.29 -1.14
N LEU A 9 -19.75 -10.97 -2.26
CA LEU A 9 -20.82 -9.98 -2.30
C LEU A 9 -22.05 -10.41 -1.49
N ALA A 10 -22.39 -11.71 -1.53
CA ALA A 10 -23.45 -12.26 -0.68
C ALA A 10 -23.05 -12.24 0.81
N ALA A 11 -21.80 -12.55 1.14
CA ALA A 11 -21.28 -12.46 2.50
C ALA A 11 -21.31 -11.01 3.01
N ARG A 12 -20.95 -10.04 2.17
CA ARG A 12 -21.05 -8.61 2.47
C ARG A 12 -22.50 -8.15 2.70
N ALA A 13 -23.48 -8.74 2.02
CA ALA A 13 -24.89 -8.40 2.27
C ALA A 13 -25.36 -8.85 3.67
N ILE A 14 -24.66 -9.79 4.30
CA ILE A 14 -24.97 -10.31 5.65
C ILE A 14 -24.10 -9.60 6.70
N ILE A 15 -22.82 -9.39 6.39
CA ILE A 15 -21.84 -8.71 7.25
C ILE A 15 -21.17 -7.59 6.43
N PRO A 16 -21.79 -6.39 6.36
CA PRO A 16 -21.35 -5.34 5.45
C PRO A 16 -20.00 -4.71 5.83
N ASP A 17 -19.62 -4.79 7.11
CA ASP A 17 -18.47 -4.07 7.69
C ASP A 17 -17.37 -5.02 8.17
N ASP A 18 -17.19 -6.15 7.49
CA ASP A 18 -16.11 -7.09 7.78
C ASP A 18 -14.87 -6.79 6.92
N GLY A 19 -13.78 -6.36 7.56
CA GLY A 19 -12.53 -6.00 6.90
C GLY A 19 -11.91 -7.14 6.09
N TYR A 20 -12.13 -8.40 6.50
CA TYR A 20 -11.63 -9.57 5.77
C TYR A 20 -12.42 -9.82 4.48
N ILE A 21 -13.75 -9.70 4.50
CA ILE A 21 -14.60 -9.79 3.31
C ILE A 21 -14.26 -8.66 2.32
N LEU A 22 -14.03 -7.45 2.82
CA LEU A 22 -13.66 -6.30 2.00
C LEU A 22 -12.27 -6.44 1.38
N ALA A 23 -11.28 -6.88 2.16
CA ALA A 23 -9.94 -7.17 1.64
C ALA A 23 -9.98 -8.25 0.55
N THR A 24 -10.73 -9.34 0.79
CA THR A 24 -10.84 -10.45 -0.16
C THR A 24 -11.59 -10.05 -1.43
N LEU A 25 -12.67 -9.24 -1.33
CA LEU A 25 -13.33 -8.66 -2.51
C LEU A 25 -12.37 -7.80 -3.33
N SER A 26 -11.58 -6.98 -2.64
CA SER A 26 -10.66 -6.06 -3.30
C SER A 26 -9.53 -6.81 -4.02
N ASP A 27 -9.05 -7.92 -3.45
CA ASP A 27 -8.07 -8.81 -4.10
C ASP A 27 -8.66 -9.54 -5.31
N VAL A 28 -9.92 -10.00 -5.24
CA VAL A 28 -10.63 -10.61 -6.36
C VAL A 28 -10.89 -9.60 -7.49
N CYS A 29 -11.31 -8.38 -7.16
CA CYS A 29 -11.52 -7.31 -8.15
C CYS A 29 -10.19 -6.86 -8.80
N THR A 30 -9.10 -6.85 -8.02
CA THR A 30 -7.75 -6.62 -8.54
C THR A 30 -7.35 -7.68 -9.56
N ALA A 31 -7.53 -8.96 -9.23
CA ALA A 31 -7.18 -10.08 -10.10
C ALA A 31 -7.95 -10.07 -11.43
N GLN A 32 -9.14 -9.46 -11.45
CA GLN A 32 -9.99 -9.31 -12.63
C GLN A 32 -9.66 -8.07 -13.51
N VAL A 33 -8.58 -7.33 -13.24
CA VAL A 33 -8.13 -6.16 -14.05
C VAL A 33 -9.19 -5.04 -14.13
N ARG A 34 -10.09 -4.95 -13.13
CA ARG A 34 -11.02 -3.82 -12.99
C ARG A 34 -10.44 -2.78 -12.03
N GLY A 35 -9.29 -2.20 -12.39
CA GLY A 35 -8.50 -1.32 -11.52
C GLY A 35 -9.27 -0.15 -10.88
N THR A 36 -10.30 0.36 -11.54
CA THR A 36 -11.21 1.39 -10.99
C THR A 36 -12.11 0.87 -9.86
N ASP A 37 -12.50 -0.39 -9.92
CA ASP A 37 -13.38 -1.01 -8.94
C ASP A 37 -12.57 -1.36 -7.67
N ALA A 38 -11.30 -1.75 -7.82
CA ALA A 38 -10.41 -2.06 -6.70
C ALA A 38 -10.13 -0.83 -5.83
N GLU A 39 -9.86 0.33 -6.43
CA GLU A 39 -9.66 1.58 -5.67
C GLU A 39 -10.93 1.97 -4.91
N ALA A 40 -12.11 1.83 -5.52
CA ALA A 40 -13.39 2.10 -4.86
C ALA A 40 -13.65 1.14 -3.68
N CYS A 41 -13.33 -0.15 -3.84
CA CYS A 41 -13.44 -1.14 -2.78
C CYS A 41 -12.51 -0.83 -1.60
N TYR A 42 -11.24 -0.52 -1.88
CA TYR A 42 -10.29 -0.15 -0.83
C TYR A 42 -10.62 1.18 -0.18
N SER A 43 -11.14 2.16 -0.92
CA SER A 43 -11.60 3.44 -0.36
C SER A 43 -12.76 3.23 0.60
N GLY A 44 -13.77 2.43 0.22
CA GLY A 44 -14.86 2.06 1.12
C GLY A 44 -14.39 1.25 2.34
N ALA A 45 -13.39 0.39 2.16
CA ALA A 45 -12.80 -0.34 3.29
C ALA A 45 -12.05 0.59 4.26
N VAL A 46 -11.37 1.63 3.76
CA VAL A 46 -10.76 2.66 4.61
C VAL A 46 -11.81 3.53 5.31
N GLU A 47 -12.96 3.80 4.69
CA GLU A 47 -14.07 4.51 5.35
C GLU A 47 -14.62 3.72 6.55
N LEU A 48 -14.67 2.39 6.42
CA LEU A 48 -15.16 1.49 7.48
C LEU A 48 -14.10 1.24 8.56
N GLU A 49 -12.83 1.12 8.17
CA GLU A 49 -11.70 0.90 9.07
C GLU A 49 -10.62 1.99 8.92
N PRO A 50 -10.89 3.23 9.35
CA PRO A 50 -10.01 4.38 9.11
C PRO A 50 -8.63 4.27 9.79
N PHE A 51 -8.49 3.35 10.75
CA PHE A 51 -7.25 3.12 11.50
C PHE A 51 -6.56 1.81 11.13
N ASN A 52 -7.12 1.00 10.22
CA ASN A 52 -6.49 -0.23 9.77
C ASN A 52 -5.32 0.10 8.82
N ALA A 53 -4.11 -0.10 9.32
CA ALA A 53 -2.88 0.16 8.58
C ALA A 53 -2.79 -0.69 7.31
N GLU A 54 -3.14 -1.98 7.38
CA GLU A 54 -3.06 -2.90 6.25
C GLU A 54 -3.96 -2.44 5.10
N THR A 55 -5.22 -2.12 5.40
CA THR A 55 -6.20 -1.63 4.41
C THR A 55 -5.73 -0.33 3.74
N ARG A 56 -5.16 0.60 4.52
CA ARG A 56 -4.60 1.86 4.00
C ARG A 56 -3.35 1.65 3.15
N ILE A 57 -2.48 0.71 3.51
CA ILE A 57 -1.30 0.33 2.71
C ILE A 57 -1.75 -0.26 1.36
N LYS A 58 -2.76 -1.14 1.38
CA LYS A 58 -3.32 -1.73 0.14
C LYS A 58 -3.96 -0.67 -0.76
N LEU A 59 -4.69 0.30 -0.20
CA LEU A 59 -5.19 1.44 -0.97
C LEU A 59 -4.03 2.23 -1.61
N ALA A 60 -2.98 2.53 -0.85
CA ALA A 60 -1.82 3.24 -1.37
C ALA A 60 -1.10 2.48 -2.48
N GLN A 61 -1.02 1.14 -2.39
CA GLN A 61 -0.51 0.31 -3.48
C GLN A 61 -1.35 0.49 -4.75
N ARG A 62 -2.69 0.51 -4.66
CA ARG A 62 -3.55 0.77 -5.82
C ARG A 62 -3.35 2.16 -6.40
N LEU A 63 -3.18 3.17 -5.54
CA LEU A 63 -2.88 4.53 -5.97
C LEU A 63 -1.57 4.60 -6.77
N LEU A 64 -0.55 3.81 -6.39
CA LEU A 64 0.69 3.72 -7.19
C LEU A 64 0.47 3.05 -8.54
N GLU A 65 -0.29 1.95 -8.57
CA GLU A 65 -0.63 1.27 -9.83
C GLU A 65 -1.44 2.15 -10.79
N THR A 66 -2.20 3.12 -10.28
CA THR A 66 -2.94 4.11 -11.07
C THR A 66 -2.19 5.44 -11.27
N HIS A 67 -0.87 5.48 -11.02
CA HIS A 67 0.01 6.63 -11.17
C HIS A 67 -0.37 7.85 -10.32
N ARG A 68 -1.07 7.64 -9.20
CA ARG A 68 -1.44 8.66 -8.21
C ARG A 68 -0.45 8.69 -7.05
N ALA A 69 0.83 8.83 -7.38
CA ALA A 69 1.94 8.80 -6.42
C ALA A 69 1.81 9.83 -5.29
N ASP A 70 1.24 11.02 -5.57
CA ASP A 70 0.99 12.05 -4.56
C ASP A 70 0.04 11.57 -3.45
N ALA A 71 -1.12 11.05 -3.86
CA ALA A 71 -2.11 10.54 -2.92
C ALA A 71 -1.59 9.31 -2.14
N ALA A 72 -0.83 8.44 -2.81
CA ALA A 72 -0.19 7.30 -2.17
C ALA A 72 0.82 7.73 -1.10
N ALA A 73 1.69 8.69 -1.42
CA ALA A 73 2.70 9.19 -0.49
C ALA A 73 2.07 9.83 0.75
N ASP A 74 1.02 10.65 0.58
CA ASP A 74 0.33 11.28 1.69
C ASP A 74 -0.36 10.26 2.59
N LEU A 75 -1.05 9.28 2.00
CA LEU A 75 -1.73 8.22 2.75
C LEU A 75 -0.73 7.38 3.55
N LEU A 76 0.38 6.97 2.94
CA LEU A 76 1.41 6.15 3.57
C LEU A 76 2.17 6.91 4.67
N GLN A 77 2.44 8.19 4.45
CA GLN A 77 3.05 9.05 5.48
C GLN A 77 2.14 9.11 6.71
N GLN A 78 0.84 9.35 6.52
CA GLN A 78 -0.12 9.34 7.61
C GLN A 78 -0.17 7.99 8.32
N VAL A 79 -0.11 6.87 7.59
CA VAL A 79 -0.09 5.51 8.18
C VAL A 79 1.13 5.33 9.09
N VAL A 80 2.32 5.73 8.64
CA VAL A 80 3.57 5.61 9.39
C VAL A 80 3.55 6.49 10.65
N ASP A 81 3.00 7.70 10.55
CA ASP A 81 2.93 8.69 11.63
C ASP A 81 1.83 8.39 12.65
N SER A 82 0.66 7.92 12.20
CA SER A 82 -0.51 7.67 13.06
C SER A 82 -0.45 6.35 13.82
N THR A 83 0.41 5.42 13.39
CA THR A 83 0.44 4.05 13.91
C THR A 83 1.82 3.69 14.46
N PRO A 84 2.27 4.27 15.59
CA PRO A 84 3.60 4.02 16.16
C PRO A 84 3.78 2.56 16.64
N THR A 85 2.71 1.85 16.97
CA THR A 85 2.73 0.46 17.44
C THR A 85 2.56 -0.58 16.32
N MET A 86 2.66 -0.16 15.06
CA MET A 86 2.53 -1.05 13.90
C MET A 86 3.55 -2.20 13.93
N PRO A 87 3.14 -3.46 13.68
CA PRO A 87 4.03 -4.59 13.49
C PRO A 87 5.18 -4.29 12.51
N PRO A 88 6.41 -4.77 12.79
CA PRO A 88 7.56 -4.51 11.92
C PRO A 88 7.35 -4.86 10.43
N PRO A 89 6.69 -5.97 10.05
CA PRO A 89 6.46 -6.30 8.63
C PRO A 89 5.54 -5.31 7.90
N GLU A 90 4.47 -4.86 8.55
CA GLU A 90 3.55 -3.86 8.00
C GLU A 90 4.24 -2.50 7.88
N ARG A 91 5.03 -2.13 8.91
CA ARG A 91 5.82 -0.90 8.88
C ARG A 91 6.86 -0.91 7.77
N ALA A 92 7.54 -2.04 7.57
CA ALA A 92 8.47 -2.24 6.46
C ALA A 92 7.77 -2.03 5.11
N SER A 93 6.60 -2.63 4.94
CA SER A 93 5.79 -2.51 3.71
C SER A 93 5.33 -1.07 3.46
N ALA A 94 4.82 -0.37 4.48
CA ALA A 94 4.40 1.03 4.36
C ALA A 94 5.57 1.93 3.95
N LEU A 95 6.74 1.76 4.56
CA LEU A 95 7.95 2.52 4.23
C LEU A 95 8.50 2.19 2.83
N ALA A 96 8.37 0.93 2.39
CA ALA A 96 8.75 0.52 1.05
C ALA A 96 7.89 1.22 -0.01
N PHE A 97 6.57 1.15 0.12
CA PHE A 97 5.66 1.83 -0.80
C PHE A 97 5.79 3.35 -0.73
N LEU A 98 6.07 3.93 0.45
CA LEU A 98 6.32 5.36 0.57
C LEU A 98 7.58 5.78 -0.19
N GLY A 99 8.63 4.95 -0.11
CA GLY A 99 9.84 5.14 -0.89
C GLY A 99 9.60 5.09 -2.39
N ILE A 100 8.80 4.13 -2.86
CA ILE A 100 8.41 4.00 -4.28
C ILE A 100 7.59 5.21 -4.73
N ALA A 101 6.58 5.62 -3.94
CA ALA A 101 5.76 6.80 -4.22
C ALA A 101 6.62 8.06 -4.39
N ARG A 102 7.57 8.27 -3.48
CA ARG A 102 8.51 9.41 -3.53
C ARG A 102 9.42 9.34 -4.76
N LEU A 103 9.79 8.15 -5.25
CA LEU A 103 10.54 8.03 -6.50
C LEU A 103 9.72 8.44 -7.72
N GLU A 104 8.46 8.05 -7.79
CA GLU A 104 7.56 8.45 -8.88
C GLU A 104 7.29 9.96 -8.87
N GLN A 105 7.29 10.58 -7.68
CA GLN A 105 7.26 12.04 -7.52
C GLN A 105 8.59 12.74 -7.90
N GLY A 106 9.67 11.97 -8.12
CA GLY A 106 11.02 12.51 -8.37
C GLY A 106 11.78 12.94 -7.11
N ASP A 107 11.22 12.75 -5.92
CA ASP A 107 11.84 13.07 -4.63
C ASP A 107 12.80 11.94 -4.19
N ARG A 108 13.96 11.87 -4.89
CA ARG A 108 14.96 10.82 -4.73
C ARG A 108 15.55 10.77 -3.32
N GLU A 109 15.69 11.92 -2.66
CA GLU A 109 16.24 12.01 -1.30
C GLU A 109 15.31 11.35 -0.29
N ARG A 110 14.04 11.76 -0.27
CA ARG A 110 13.06 11.17 0.67
C ARG A 110 12.75 9.72 0.33
N ALA A 111 12.73 9.37 -0.95
CA ALA A 111 12.64 7.98 -1.37
C ALA A 111 13.75 7.11 -0.76
N CYS A 112 15.00 7.55 -0.91
CA CYS A 112 16.15 6.80 -0.39
C CYS A 112 16.09 6.66 1.13
N ALA A 113 15.65 7.70 1.85
CA ALA A 113 15.45 7.65 3.28
C ALA A 113 14.37 6.62 3.69
N ALA A 114 13.20 6.66 3.07
CA ALA A 114 12.09 5.74 3.37
C ALA A 114 12.46 4.27 3.05
N LEU A 115 13.10 4.02 1.92
CA LEU A 115 13.56 2.68 1.54
C LEU A 115 14.61 2.12 2.50
N ARG A 116 15.54 2.96 3.00
CA ARG A 116 16.51 2.55 4.03
C ARG A 116 15.82 2.19 5.35
N GLN A 117 14.81 2.96 5.75
CA GLN A 117 14.04 2.63 6.95
C GLN A 117 13.27 1.32 6.76
N SER A 118 12.68 1.07 5.59
CA SER A 118 12.05 -0.22 5.29
C SER A 118 13.04 -1.38 5.44
N LEU A 119 14.24 -1.27 4.86
CA LEU A 119 15.29 -2.28 4.95
C LEU A 119 15.81 -2.51 6.38
N ALA A 120 15.65 -1.54 7.28
CA ALA A 120 15.99 -1.69 8.69
C ALA A 120 14.98 -2.58 9.43
N PHE A 121 13.71 -2.57 9.02
CA PHE A 121 12.66 -3.43 9.57
C PHE A 121 12.62 -4.81 8.90
N ASP A 122 12.79 -4.86 7.57
CA ASP A 122 12.93 -6.10 6.81
C ASP A 122 14.14 -6.03 5.87
N PRO A 123 15.28 -6.63 6.27
CA PRO A 123 16.47 -6.70 5.44
C PRO A 123 16.35 -7.61 4.21
N ASN A 124 15.31 -8.44 4.09
CA ASN A 124 15.19 -9.43 3.02
C ASN A 124 14.46 -8.90 1.78
N GLN A 125 14.73 -7.65 1.42
CA GLN A 125 14.13 -6.98 0.26
C GLN A 125 15.22 -6.61 -0.77
N PRO A 126 15.76 -7.59 -1.52
CA PRO A 126 16.94 -7.39 -2.39
C PRO A 126 16.72 -6.36 -3.49
N VAL A 127 15.48 -6.23 -3.99
CA VAL A 127 15.12 -5.21 -5.00
C VAL A 127 15.30 -3.80 -4.42
N LEU A 128 14.86 -3.58 -3.19
CA LEU A 128 14.94 -2.27 -2.52
C LEU A 128 16.38 -1.94 -2.16
N ARG A 129 17.17 -2.94 -1.77
CA ARG A 129 18.62 -2.78 -1.53
C ARG A 129 19.32 -2.24 -2.78
N SER A 130 19.14 -2.91 -3.92
CA SER A 130 19.71 -2.47 -5.21
C SER A 130 19.22 -1.07 -5.60
N LEU A 131 17.95 -0.75 -5.30
CA LEU A 131 17.37 0.57 -5.60
C LEU A 131 18.01 1.68 -4.74
N VAL A 132 18.20 1.45 -3.44
CA VAL A 132 18.88 2.38 -2.54
C VAL A 132 20.33 2.61 -2.97
N GLU A 133 21.06 1.56 -3.35
CA GLU A 133 22.45 1.66 -3.83
C GLU A 133 22.54 2.55 -5.08
N ARG A 134 21.63 2.35 -6.05
CA ARG A 134 21.55 3.18 -7.25
C ARG A 134 21.22 4.64 -6.94
N LEU A 135 20.30 4.89 -6.01
CA LEU A 135 19.94 6.25 -5.61
C LEU A 135 21.09 6.94 -4.90
N ALA A 136 21.76 6.25 -3.98
CA ALA A 136 22.91 6.76 -3.23
C ALA A 136 24.10 7.06 -4.15
N GLY A 137 24.37 6.19 -5.13
CA GLY A 137 25.42 6.42 -6.13
C GLY A 137 25.17 7.63 -7.04
N SER A 138 23.90 7.99 -7.30
CA SER A 138 23.56 9.17 -8.11
C SER A 138 23.66 10.51 -7.37
N VAL A 139 23.71 10.49 -6.03
CA VAL A 139 23.84 11.70 -5.20
C VAL A 139 25.32 12.04 -4.92
N ALA A 140 26.24 11.10 -5.22
CA ALA A 140 27.67 11.24 -4.98
C ALA A 140 28.50 11.64 -6.21
N ALA A 141 27.86 12.06 -7.31
CA ALA A 141 28.49 12.50 -8.57
C ALA A 141 28.10 13.94 -8.88
#